data_AF-A0A4Q7UIX0-F1
#
_entry.id   AF-A0A4Q7UIX0-F1
#
_cell.length_a   1.000
_cell.length_b   1.000
_cell.length_c   1.000
_cell.angle_alpha   90.00
_cell.angle_beta   90.00
_cell.angle_gamma   90.00
#
_symmetry.space_group_name_H-M   'P 1'
#
loop_
_entity.id
_entity.type
_entity.pdbx_description
1 polymer ?
#
loop_
_entity_poly.entity_id
_entity_poly.type
_entity_poly.pdbx_seq_one_letter_code
_entity_poly.pdbx_strand_id
1 'polypeptide(L)'
;MASIEEVKAALAQAAEQGNSTQQQIRAAIEATEQTLARLRAVAAGTGHPTIAEAIARGEQSKQRLVEAMTLLQGSSQAARSYMNVLG
;
A
#
# COMPACT_ATOMS: atom_id res chain seq x y z
N MET A 1 3.17 -10.05 31.99
CA MET A 1 2.85 -10.74 30.72
C MET A 1 1.42 -10.36 30.37
N ALA A 2 1.16 -9.94 29.13
CA ALA A 2 -0.22 -9.71 28.69
C ALA A 2 -0.99 -11.05 28.71
N SER A 3 -2.25 -11.01 29.12
CA SER A 3 -3.17 -12.13 29.01
C SER A 3 -3.46 -12.44 27.53
N ILE A 4 -3.91 -13.68 27.26
CA ILE A 4 -4.29 -14.10 25.89
C ILE A 4 -5.37 -13.17 25.31
N GLU A 5 -6.33 -12.74 26.13
CA GLU A 5 -7.39 -11.82 25.73
C GLU A 5 -6.85 -10.43 25.35
N GLU A 6 -5.88 -9.89 26.10
CA GLU A 6 -5.22 -8.63 25.74
C GLU A 6 -4.45 -8.75 24.41
N VAL A 7 -3.80 -9.90 24.17
CA VAL A 7 -3.09 -10.16 22.90
C VAL A 7 -4.08 -10.25 21.73
N LYS A 8 -5.21 -10.96 21.90
CA LYS A 8 -6.26 -11.05 20.88
C LYS A 8 -6.87 -9.68 20.56
N ALA A 9 -7.15 -8.88 21.59
CA ALA A 9 -7.67 -7.52 21.41
C ALA A 9 -6.70 -6.62 20.64
N ALA A 10 -5.40 -6.66 20.98
CA ALA A 10 -4.37 -5.90 20.28
C ALA A 10 -4.23 -6.34 18.81
N LEU A 11 -4.32 -7.64 18.52
CA LEU A 11 -4.27 -8.17 17.15
C LEU A 11 -5.50 -7.78 16.34
N ALA A 12 -6.68 -7.76 16.95
CA ALA A 12 -7.91 -7.29 16.31
C ALA A 12 -7.80 -5.80 15.94
N GLN A 13 -7.31 -4.96 16.85
CA GLN A 13 -7.07 -3.54 16.60
C GLN A 13 -6.03 -3.32 15.48
N ALA A 14 -4.94 -4.09 15.50
CA ALA A 14 -3.93 -4.04 14.44
C ALA A 14 -4.49 -4.47 13.08
N ALA A 15 -5.41 -5.44 13.05
CA ALA A 15 -6.07 -5.87 11.83
C ALA A 15 -7.02 -4.78 11.26
N GLU A 16 -7.75 -4.07 12.12
CA GLU A 16 -8.59 -2.95 11.71
C GLU A 16 -7.76 -1.80 11.14
N GLN A 17 -6.67 -1.44 11.82
CA GLN A 17 -5.71 -0.44 11.32
C GLN A 17 -5.09 -0.88 9.98
N GLY A 18 -4.69 -2.15 9.88
CA GLY A 18 -4.17 -2.72 8.64
C GLY A 18 -5.16 -2.63 7.47
N ASN A 19 -6.44 -2.90 7.71
CA ASN A 19 -7.48 -2.73 6.69
C ASN A 19 -7.61 -1.28 6.22
N SER A 20 -7.60 -0.32 7.16
CA SER A 20 -7.62 1.11 6.84
C SER A 20 -6.40 1.51 6.00
N THR A 21 -5.19 1.09 6.39
CA THR A 21 -3.96 1.35 5.63
C THR A 21 -4.02 0.71 4.24
N GLN A 22 -4.56 -0.50 4.09
CA GLN A 22 -4.76 -1.12 2.76
C GLN A 22 -5.68 -0.25 1.89
N GLN A 23 -6.78 0.27 2.41
CA GLN A 23 -7.67 1.14 1.64
C GLN A 23 -6.95 2.42 1.20
N GLN A 24 -6.15 3.02 2.08
CA GLN A 24 -5.35 4.20 1.75
C GLN A 24 -4.30 3.92 0.68
N ILE A 25 -3.59 2.78 0.73
CA ILE A 25 -2.62 2.42 -0.30
C ILE A 25 -3.33 2.18 -1.65
N ARG A 26 -4.51 1.55 -1.68
CA ARG A 26 -5.30 1.41 -2.92
C ARG A 26 -5.65 2.77 -3.51
N ALA A 27 -6.18 3.67 -2.70
CA ALA A 27 -6.49 5.03 -3.14
C ALA A 27 -5.24 5.78 -3.65
N ALA A 28 -4.09 5.60 -3.00
CA ALA A 28 -2.82 6.18 -3.44
C ALA A 28 -2.34 5.61 -4.78
N ILE A 29 -2.53 4.31 -5.04
CA ILE A 29 -2.23 3.68 -6.33
C ILE A 29 -3.10 4.31 -7.42
N GLU A 30 -4.41 4.39 -7.21
CA GLU A 30 -5.36 4.99 -8.18
C GLU A 30 -5.03 6.47 -8.46
N ALA A 31 -4.74 7.26 -7.43
CA ALA A 31 -4.33 8.65 -7.59
C ALA A 31 -3.00 8.81 -8.35
N THR A 32 -2.06 7.87 -8.13
CA THR A 32 -0.79 7.82 -8.87
C THR A 32 -1.03 7.49 -10.33
N GLU A 33 -1.92 6.56 -10.65
CA GLU A 33 -2.29 6.23 -12.03
C GLU A 33 -2.94 7.40 -12.77
N GLN A 34 -3.83 8.13 -12.10
CA GLN A 34 -4.42 9.35 -12.66
C GLN A 34 -3.37 10.44 -12.92
N THR A 35 -2.41 10.60 -12.01
CA THR A 35 -1.28 11.52 -12.19
C THR A 35 -0.43 11.13 -13.39
N LEU A 36 -0.07 9.85 -13.52
CA LEU A 36 0.70 9.32 -14.65
C LEU A 36 -0.04 9.52 -15.98
N ALA A 37 -1.36 9.32 -16.02
CA ALA A 37 -2.16 9.56 -17.21
C ALA A 37 -2.08 11.03 -17.65
N ARG A 38 -2.19 11.97 -16.71
CA ARG A 38 -2.06 13.42 -16.98
C ARG A 38 -0.64 13.78 -17.46
N LEU A 39 0.40 13.25 -16.82
CA LEU A 39 1.78 13.49 -17.23
C LEU A 39 2.05 12.97 -18.65
N ARG A 40 1.56 11.79 -19.00
CA ARG A 40 1.70 11.23 -20.35
C ARG A 40 0.94 12.05 -21.40
N ALA A 41 -0.24 12.56 -21.06
CA ALA A 41 -1.01 13.44 -21.94
C ALA A 41 -0.27 14.75 -22.22
N VAL A 42 0.38 15.35 -21.23
CA VAL A 42 1.21 16.56 -21.40
C VAL A 42 2.53 16.26 -22.11
N ALA A 43 3.11 15.08 -21.90
CA ALA A 43 4.35 14.68 -22.55
C ALA A 43 4.17 14.43 -24.06
N ALA A 44 2.95 14.12 -24.51
CA ALA A 44 2.64 13.88 -25.92
C ALA A 44 3.08 15.06 -26.78
N GLY A 45 4.07 14.83 -27.65
CA GLY A 45 4.59 15.83 -28.60
C GLY A 45 5.70 16.74 -28.07
N THR A 46 6.09 16.65 -26.78
CA THR A 46 7.17 17.51 -26.23
C THR A 46 8.54 16.86 -26.26
N GLY A 47 8.62 15.55 -25.99
CA GLY A 47 9.90 14.83 -25.85
C GLY A 47 10.81 15.38 -24.74
N HIS A 48 10.28 16.18 -23.79
CA HIS A 48 11.12 16.89 -22.82
C HIS A 48 11.68 15.93 -21.75
N PRO A 49 12.99 15.94 -21.45
CA PRO A 49 13.60 14.96 -20.55
C PRO A 49 13.06 15.03 -19.10
N THR A 50 12.71 16.22 -18.60
CA THR A 50 12.20 16.36 -17.23
C THR A 50 10.81 15.77 -17.03
N ILE A 51 9.94 15.78 -18.06
CA ILE A 51 8.63 15.14 -17.95
C ILE A 51 8.77 13.61 -18.01
N ALA A 52 9.73 13.11 -18.80
CA ALA A 52 10.08 11.69 -18.80
C ALA A 52 10.59 11.24 -17.42
N GLU A 53 11.43 12.04 -16.76
CA GLU A 53 11.87 11.76 -15.40
C GLU A 53 10.71 11.76 -14.39
N ALA A 54 9.79 12.73 -14.48
CA ALA A 54 8.61 12.78 -13.63
C ALA A 54 7.71 11.54 -13.80
N ILE A 55 7.51 11.08 -15.04
CA ILE A 55 6.78 9.84 -15.34
C ILE A 55 7.49 8.63 -14.72
N ALA A 56 8.81 8.49 -14.93
CA ALA A 56 9.58 7.38 -14.39
C ALA A 56 9.52 7.31 -12.86
N ARG A 57 9.62 8.47 -12.18
CA ARG A 57 9.47 8.55 -10.71
C ARG A 57 8.06 8.15 -10.28
N GLY A 58 7.02 8.58 -10.99
CA GLY A 58 5.64 8.20 -10.71
C GLY A 58 5.38 6.69 -10.88
N GLU A 59 5.98 6.07 -11.91
CA GLU A 59 5.91 4.62 -12.12
C GLU A 59 6.60 3.86 -10.98
N GLN A 60 7.78 4.33 -10.56
CA GLN A 60 8.49 3.76 -9.41
C GLN A 60 7.67 3.89 -8.12
N SER A 61 7.03 5.05 -7.89
CA SER A 61 6.13 5.23 -6.74
C SER A 61 4.99 4.22 -6.76
N LYS A 62 4.34 4.02 -7.92
CA LYS A 62 3.27 3.03 -8.06
C LYS A 62 3.76 1.61 -7.71
N GLN A 63 4.91 1.23 -8.25
CA GLN A 63 5.50 -0.09 -7.98
C GLN A 63 5.71 -0.29 -6.47
N ARG A 64 6.30 0.69 -5.78
CA ARG A 64 6.54 0.62 -4.33
C ARG A 64 5.25 0.55 -3.51
N LEU A 65 4.17 1.21 -3.95
CA LEU A 65 2.87 1.10 -3.30
C LEU A 65 2.26 -0.31 -3.45
N VAL A 66 2.42 -0.94 -4.61
CA VAL A 66 2.00 -2.34 -4.84
C VAL A 66 2.81 -3.32 -3.98
N GLU A 67 4.12 -3.10 -3.87
CA GLU A 67 4.98 -3.88 -2.97
C GLU A 67 4.55 -3.70 -1.50
N ALA A 68 4.30 -2.47 -1.07
CA ALA A 68 3.81 -2.16 0.28
C ALA A 68 2.46 -2.84 0.57
N MET A 69 1.53 -2.84 -0.39
CA MET A 69 0.26 -3.58 -0.28
C MET A 69 0.49 -5.06 -0.01
N THR A 70 1.39 -5.68 -0.77
CA THR A 70 1.71 -7.10 -0.66
C THR A 70 2.31 -7.44 0.70
N LEU A 71 3.26 -6.63 1.18
CA LEU A 71 3.87 -6.80 2.49
C LEU A 71 2.85 -6.62 3.63
N LEU A 72 1.94 -5.66 3.50
CA LEU A 72 0.89 -5.41 4.49
C LEU A 72 -0.13 -6.55 4.57
N GLN A 73 -0.48 -7.15 3.42
CA GLN A 73 -1.30 -8.36 3.36
C GLN A 73 -0.61 -9.55 4.03
N GLY A 74 0.69 -9.74 3.76
CA GLY A 74 1.50 -10.78 4.40
C GLY A 74 1.58 -10.61 5.92
N SER A 75 1.80 -9.39 6.41
CA SER A 75 1.77 -9.07 7.84
C SER A 75 0.41 -9.41 8.48
N SER A 76 -0.69 -9.05 7.81
CA SER A 76 -2.05 -9.37 8.27
C SER A 76 -2.30 -10.88 8.33
N GLN A 77 -1.80 -11.64 7.35
CA GLN A 77 -1.89 -13.10 7.34
C GLN A 77 -1.06 -13.73 8.47
N ALA A 78 0.14 -13.23 8.73
CA ALA A 78 0.99 -13.69 9.83
C ALA A 78 0.31 -13.43 11.19
N ALA A 79 -0.27 -12.25 11.39
CA ALA A 79 -1.03 -11.91 12.60
C ALA A 79 -2.25 -12.83 12.81
N ARG A 80 -3.01 -13.13 11.74
CA ARG A 80 -4.13 -14.09 11.80
C ARG A 80 -3.67 -15.50 12.12
N SER A 81 -2.54 -15.93 11.54
CA SER A 81 -1.96 -17.25 11.83
C SER A 81 -1.57 -17.36 13.30
N TYR A 82 -1.01 -16.29 13.87
CA TYR A 82 -0.71 -16.23 15.30
C TYR A 82 -1.96 -16.27 16.17
N MET A 83 -3.04 -15.56 15.81
CA MET A 83 -4.33 -15.66 16.52
C MET A 83 -4.85 -17.10 16.56
N ASN A 84 -4.78 -17.83 15.44
CA ASN A 84 -5.23 -19.23 15.39
C ASN A 84 -4.42 -20.15 16.31
N VAL A 85 -3.14 -19.84 16.55
CA VAL A 85 -2.28 -20.61 17.47
C VAL A 85 -2.65 -20.35 18.93
N LEU A 86 -3.17 -19.17 19.26
CA LEU A 86 -3.57 -18.81 20.63
C LEU A 86 -4.90 -19.45 21.08
N GLY A 87 -5.64 -20.11 20.17
CA GLY A 87 -7.00 -20.61 20.41
C GLY A 87 -8.00 -19.47 20.55
#